data_AF-A0A3D3L636-F1
#
_entry.id   AF-A0A3D3L636-F1
#
_cell.length_a   1.000
_cell.length_b   1.000
_cell.length_c   1.000
_cell.angle_alpha   90.00
_cell.angle_beta   90.00
_cell.angle_gamma   90.00
#
_symmetry.space_group_name_H-M   'P 1'
#
loop_
_entity.id
_entity.type
_entity.pdbx_description
1 polymer ?
#
loop_
_entity_poly.entity_id
_entity_poly.type
_entity_poly.pdbx_seq_one_letter_code
_entity_poly.pdbx_strand_id
1 'polypeptide(L)'
;GVMLMIFYLVLPWFFKEDNYFTLSIVGSILGILGCACFVGTGLTPADLYLDAHIFFSNYIFYLSFLATLIYSYVVIRSIKLNTFYGIGYFSFAISLVSYILILEFGPHPSESDFSLIFQATSQKIITICFVLATWMLSKGINKSINNVTG
;
A
#
# COMPACT_ATOMS: atom_id res chain seq x y z
N GLY A 1 -3.26 -4.42 8.56
CA GLY A 1 -3.97 -5.49 7.81
C GLY A 1 -5.45 -5.20 7.66
N VAL A 2 -6.29 -5.71 8.57
CA VAL A 2 -7.76 -5.71 8.43
C VAL A 2 -8.37 -4.32 8.18
N MET A 3 -7.98 -3.30 8.94
CA MET A 3 -8.49 -1.94 8.74
C MET A 3 -8.20 -1.40 7.32
N LEU A 4 -6.99 -1.62 6.81
CA LEU A 4 -6.60 -1.19 5.46
C LEU A 4 -7.37 -2.00 4.38
N MET A 5 -7.66 -3.27 4.66
CA MET A 5 -8.47 -4.10 3.78
C MET A 5 -9.89 -3.53 3.62
N ILE A 6 -10.53 -3.10 4.73
CA ILE A 6 -11.84 -2.45 4.69
C ILE A 6 -11.77 -1.15 3.88
N PHE A 7 -10.70 -0.37 4.04
CA PHE A 7 -10.49 0.84 3.24
C PHE A 7 -10.46 0.53 1.74
N TYR A 8 -9.67 -0.46 1.30
CA TYR A 8 -9.59 -0.84 -0.12
C TYR A 8 -10.87 -1.49 -0.65
N LEU A 9 -11.72 -2.08 0.20
CA LEU A 9 -13.04 -2.60 -0.20
C LEU A 9 -14.02 -1.47 -0.55
N VAL A 10 -14.00 -0.38 0.19
CA VAL A 10 -14.96 0.74 0.02
C VAL A 10 -14.46 1.79 -0.97
N LEU A 11 -13.13 1.97 -1.08
CA LEU A 11 -12.49 2.96 -1.93
C LEU A 11 -12.97 3.03 -3.39
N PRO A 12 -13.20 1.93 -4.13
CA PRO A 12 -13.54 2.02 -5.55
C PRO A 12 -14.93 2.63 -5.76
N TRP A 13 -15.85 2.42 -4.80
CA TRP A 13 -17.21 2.94 -4.87
C TRP A 13 -17.27 4.48 -4.84
N PHE A 14 -16.25 5.13 -4.28
CA PHE A 14 -16.11 6.59 -4.36
C PHE A 14 -15.99 7.09 -5.82
N PHE A 15 -15.42 6.27 -6.70
CA PHE A 15 -15.20 6.59 -8.11
C PHE A 15 -16.28 6.03 -9.03
N LYS A 16 -17.44 5.57 -8.51
CA LYS A 16 -18.47 4.85 -9.30
C LYS A 16 -18.99 5.60 -10.52
N GLU A 17 -19.04 6.92 -10.45
CA GLU A 17 -19.52 7.80 -11.54
C GLU A 17 -18.38 8.29 -12.46
N ASP A 18 -17.13 7.99 -12.11
CA ASP A 18 -15.98 8.38 -12.90
C ASP A 18 -15.65 7.28 -13.92
N ASN A 19 -15.12 7.67 -15.09
CA ASN A 19 -14.62 6.74 -16.12
C ASN A 19 -13.50 5.82 -15.62
N TYR A 20 -12.95 6.07 -14.43
CA TYR A 20 -11.85 5.33 -13.81
C TYR A 20 -12.33 4.29 -12.78
N PHE A 21 -13.64 4.05 -12.66
CA PHE A 21 -14.20 3.07 -11.72
C PHE A 21 -13.64 1.66 -11.92
N THR A 22 -13.60 1.15 -13.15
CA THR A 22 -13.07 -0.20 -13.41
C THR A 22 -11.60 -0.31 -12.99
N LEU A 23 -10.82 0.74 -13.23
CA LEU A 23 -9.42 0.79 -12.84
C LEU A 23 -9.25 0.85 -11.30
N SER A 24 -10.14 1.58 -10.61
CA SER A 24 -10.15 1.64 -9.15
C SER A 24 -10.48 0.29 -8.51
N ILE A 25 -11.33 -0.54 -9.16
CA ILE A 25 -11.60 -1.93 -8.72
C ILE A 25 -10.33 -2.78 -8.84
N VAL A 26 -9.58 -2.68 -9.94
CA VAL A 26 -8.33 -3.43 -10.10
C VAL A 26 -7.32 -3.03 -9.02
N GLY A 27 -7.19 -1.72 -8.76
CA GLY A 27 -6.39 -1.20 -7.65
C GLY A 27 -6.83 -1.75 -6.29
N SER A 28 -8.13 -1.82 -6.03
CA SER A 28 -8.70 -2.41 -4.81
C SER A 28 -8.33 -3.86 -4.63
N ILE A 29 -8.48 -4.68 -5.68
CA ILE A 29 -8.18 -6.12 -5.61
C ILE A 29 -6.73 -6.32 -5.20
N LEU A 30 -5.80 -5.60 -5.85
CA LEU A 30 -4.38 -5.64 -5.50
C LEU A 30 -4.12 -5.16 -4.07
N GLY A 31 -4.76 -4.06 -3.65
CA GLY A 31 -4.66 -3.54 -2.28
C GLY A 31 -5.19 -4.51 -1.23
N ILE A 32 -6.29 -5.20 -1.51
CA ILE A 32 -6.89 -6.23 -0.64
C ILE A 32 -5.96 -7.44 -0.55
N LEU A 33 -5.41 -7.91 -1.66
CA LEU A 33 -4.43 -9.01 -1.66
C LEU A 33 -3.18 -8.62 -0.85
N GLY A 34 -2.66 -7.41 -1.02
CA GLY A 34 -1.55 -6.88 -0.22
C GLY A 34 -1.90 -6.81 1.27
N CYS A 35 -3.13 -6.40 1.62
CA CYS A 35 -3.61 -6.41 3.01
C CYS A 35 -3.79 -7.83 3.57
N ALA A 36 -4.17 -8.80 2.73
CA ALA A 36 -4.26 -10.20 3.12
C ALA A 36 -2.87 -10.76 3.42
N CYS A 37 -1.87 -10.47 2.58
CA CYS A 37 -0.46 -10.76 2.86
C CYS A 37 -0.01 -10.10 4.17
N PHE A 38 -0.40 -8.85 4.42
CA PHE A 38 -0.08 -8.16 5.67
C PHE A 38 -0.62 -8.89 6.91
N VAL A 39 -1.85 -9.38 6.85
CA VAL A 39 -2.42 -10.21 7.92
C VAL A 39 -1.67 -11.54 8.01
N GLY A 40 -1.38 -12.17 6.87
CA GLY A 40 -0.58 -13.40 6.78
C GLY A 40 0.76 -13.29 7.51
N THR A 41 1.56 -12.26 7.21
CA THR A 41 2.85 -12.00 7.87
C THR A 41 2.73 -11.90 9.39
N GLY A 42 1.64 -11.31 9.89
CA GLY A 42 1.38 -11.22 11.34
C GLY A 42 0.94 -12.55 11.97
N LEU A 43 0.33 -13.45 11.19
CA LEU A 43 -0.11 -14.78 11.64
C LEU A 43 0.95 -15.86 11.46
N THR A 44 1.97 -15.61 10.66
CA THR A 44 3.12 -16.52 10.44
C THR A 44 4.35 -15.97 11.15
N PRO A 45 4.58 -16.27 12.44
CA PRO A 45 5.79 -15.83 13.13
C PRO A 45 7.04 -16.44 12.49
N ALA A 46 8.07 -15.61 12.27
CA ALA A 46 9.29 -16.00 11.57
C ALA A 46 10.05 -17.15 12.24
N ASP A 47 9.94 -17.29 13.57
CA ASP A 47 10.60 -18.35 14.35
C ASP A 47 10.01 -19.75 14.14
N LEU A 48 8.74 -19.86 13.70
CA LEU A 48 8.07 -21.15 13.43
C LEU A 48 7.84 -21.41 11.95
N TYR A 49 7.51 -20.37 11.17
CA TYR A 49 7.06 -20.48 9.78
C TYR A 49 7.80 -19.50 8.88
N LEU A 50 9.14 -19.60 8.85
CA LEU A 50 10.01 -18.64 8.17
C LEU A 50 9.66 -18.46 6.69
N ASP A 51 9.52 -19.55 5.92
CA ASP A 51 9.25 -19.48 4.48
C ASP A 51 7.90 -18.79 4.18
N ALA A 52 6.87 -19.14 4.95
CA ALA A 52 5.55 -18.52 4.83
C ALA A 52 5.60 -17.04 5.23
N HIS A 53 6.33 -16.70 6.29
CA HIS A 53 6.53 -15.32 6.73
C HIS A 53 7.18 -14.47 5.64
N ILE A 54 8.28 -14.95 5.04
CA ILE A 54 8.99 -14.26 3.97
C ILE A 54 8.08 -14.08 2.75
N PHE A 55 7.38 -15.15 2.34
CA PHE A 55 6.42 -15.08 1.22
C PHE A 55 5.37 -14.00 1.45
N PHE A 56 4.67 -14.02 2.59
CA PHE A 56 3.65 -13.01 2.85
C PHE A 56 4.26 -11.61 2.99
N SER A 57 5.39 -11.47 3.69
CA SER A 57 6.03 -10.18 3.96
C SER A 57 6.42 -9.46 2.66
N ASN A 58 7.04 -10.19 1.73
CA ASN A 58 7.52 -9.62 0.47
C ASN A 58 6.35 -9.22 -0.44
N TYR A 59 5.33 -10.07 -0.53
CA TYR A 59 4.16 -9.81 -1.39
C TYR A 59 3.30 -8.62 -0.93
N ILE A 60 3.37 -8.20 0.34
CA ILE A 60 2.77 -6.93 0.79
C ILE A 60 3.22 -5.79 -0.13
N PHE A 61 4.53 -5.70 -0.40
CA PHE A 61 5.11 -4.51 -1.02
C PHE A 61 4.97 -4.52 -2.54
N TYR A 62 5.13 -5.66 -3.21
CA TYR A 62 4.88 -5.74 -4.66
C TYR A 62 3.41 -5.45 -5.01
N LEU A 63 2.47 -6.03 -4.26
CA LEU A 63 1.04 -5.80 -4.49
C LEU A 63 0.65 -4.36 -4.13
N SER A 64 1.17 -3.84 -3.01
CA SER A 64 0.97 -2.45 -2.61
C SER A 64 1.53 -1.47 -3.65
N PHE A 65 2.65 -1.77 -4.29
CA PHE A 65 3.23 -0.92 -5.35
C PHE A 65 2.29 -0.80 -6.54
N LEU A 66 1.80 -1.93 -7.06
CA LEU A 66 0.85 -1.95 -8.17
C LEU A 66 -0.45 -1.21 -7.82
N ALA A 67 -1.00 -1.48 -6.62
CA ALA A 67 -2.20 -0.80 -6.13
C ALA A 67 -1.99 0.72 -6.00
N THR A 68 -0.86 1.14 -5.45
CA THR A 68 -0.52 2.56 -5.23
C THR A 68 -0.34 3.31 -6.54
N LEU A 69 0.31 2.70 -7.54
CA LEU A 69 0.44 3.30 -8.87
C LEU A 69 -0.93 3.51 -9.54
N ILE A 70 -1.79 2.50 -9.47
CA ILE A 70 -3.15 2.59 -10.01
C ILE A 70 -3.92 3.72 -9.32
N TYR A 71 -3.94 3.75 -7.98
CA TYR A 71 -4.67 4.79 -7.25
C TYR A 71 -4.07 6.17 -7.39
N SER A 72 -2.76 6.29 -7.54
CA SER A 72 -2.14 7.56 -7.88
C SER A 72 -2.72 8.11 -9.19
N TYR A 73 -2.78 7.28 -10.24
CA TYR A 73 -3.36 7.67 -11.52
C TYR A 73 -4.85 8.00 -11.41
N VAL A 74 -5.65 7.12 -10.78
CA VAL A 74 -7.11 7.32 -10.61
C VAL A 74 -7.40 8.63 -9.87
N VAL A 75 -6.67 8.92 -8.78
CA VAL A 75 -6.86 10.14 -7.98
C VAL A 75 -6.42 11.39 -8.72
N ILE A 76 -5.31 11.35 -9.47
CA ILE A 76 -4.85 12.49 -10.29
C ILE A 76 -5.87 12.86 -11.37
N ARG A 77 -6.53 11.85 -11.94
CA ARG A 77 -7.46 12.01 -13.06
C ARG A 77 -8.91 12.26 -12.65
N SER A 78 -9.28 11.90 -11.42
CA SER A 78 -10.60 12.16 -10.88
C SER A 78 -10.75 13.65 -10.52
N ILE A 79 -11.84 14.26 -10.97
CA ILE A 79 -12.20 15.64 -10.58
C ILE A 79 -12.68 15.71 -9.12
N LYS A 80 -13.03 14.57 -8.50
CA LYS A 80 -13.57 14.50 -7.15
C LYS A 80 -12.51 14.79 -6.08
N LEU A 81 -11.23 14.60 -6.39
CA LEU A 81 -10.14 14.76 -5.44
C LEU A 81 -9.13 15.79 -5.94
N ASN A 82 -8.51 16.51 -5.00
CA ASN A 82 -7.39 17.37 -5.34
C ASN A 82 -6.20 16.50 -5.79
N THR A 83 -5.62 16.83 -6.94
CA THR A 83 -4.46 16.15 -7.54
C THR A 83 -3.29 15.99 -6.56
N PHE A 84 -3.16 16.87 -5.57
CA PHE A 84 -2.17 16.75 -4.48
C PHE A 84 -2.20 15.39 -3.79
N TYR A 85 -3.37 14.80 -3.53
CA TYR A 85 -3.48 13.49 -2.88
C TYR A 85 -2.95 12.36 -3.77
N GLY A 86 -3.17 12.47 -5.10
CA GLY A 86 -2.68 11.51 -6.07
C GLY A 86 -1.17 11.61 -6.30
N ILE A 87 -0.61 12.83 -6.26
CA ILE A 87 0.84 13.08 -6.24
C ILE A 87 1.46 12.51 -4.95
N GLY A 88 0.79 12.65 -3.80
CA GLY A 88 1.22 12.02 -2.56
C GLY A 88 1.33 10.49 -2.68
N TYR A 89 0.34 9.85 -3.29
CA TYR A 89 0.40 8.41 -3.62
C TYR A 89 1.51 8.08 -4.62
N PHE A 90 1.76 8.94 -5.61
CA PHE A 90 2.87 8.74 -6.54
C PHE A 90 4.23 8.76 -5.80
N SER A 91 4.42 9.71 -4.89
CA SER A 91 5.62 9.79 -4.04
C SER A 91 5.77 8.55 -3.15
N PHE A 92 4.65 8.02 -2.64
CA PHE A 92 4.66 6.76 -1.91
C PHE A 92 5.03 5.57 -2.82
N ALA A 93 4.56 5.53 -4.07
CA ALA A 93 4.97 4.50 -5.03
C ALA A 93 6.48 4.52 -5.30
N ILE A 94 7.10 5.71 -5.41
CA ILE A 94 8.56 5.84 -5.50
C ILE A 94 9.25 5.27 -4.27
N SER A 95 8.72 5.54 -3.07
CA SER A 95 9.26 5.00 -1.82
C SER A 95 9.16 3.46 -1.77
N LEU A 96 8.07 2.89 -2.30
CA LEU A 96 7.92 1.44 -2.46
C LEU A 96 8.94 0.86 -3.43
N VAL A 97 9.22 1.53 -4.55
CA VAL A 97 10.30 1.12 -5.47
C VAL A 97 11.63 1.08 -4.74
N SER A 98 11.98 2.12 -3.99
CA SER A 98 13.23 2.14 -3.21
C SER A 98 13.32 0.98 -2.22
N TYR A 99 12.21 0.63 -1.55
CA TYR A 99 12.17 -0.52 -0.66
C TYR A 99 12.26 -1.86 -1.42
N ILE A 100 11.58 -2.01 -2.56
CA ILE A 100 11.70 -3.20 -3.40
C ILE A 100 13.15 -3.38 -3.87
N LEU A 101 13.86 -2.30 -4.21
CA LEU A 101 15.29 -2.38 -4.54
C LEU A 101 16.14 -2.86 -3.35
N ILE A 102 15.82 -2.44 -2.12
CA ILE A 102 16.45 -2.95 -0.89
C ILE A 102 16.14 -4.45 -0.71
N LEU A 103 14.91 -4.86 -1.03
CA LEU A 103 14.51 -6.26 -0.92
C LEU A 103 15.30 -7.15 -1.89
N GLU A 104 15.49 -6.71 -3.13
CA GLU A 104 16.09 -7.57 -4.18
C GLU A 104 17.62 -7.50 -4.23
N PHE A 105 18.18 -6.33 -3.95
CA PHE A 105 19.61 -6.06 -4.09
C PHE A 105 20.31 -5.76 -2.76
N GLY A 106 19.56 -5.63 -1.67
CA GLY A 106 20.11 -5.46 -0.33
C GLY A 106 20.64 -6.79 0.24
N PRO A 107 21.31 -6.72 1.40
CA PRO A 107 21.89 -7.90 2.02
C PRO A 107 20.79 -8.86 2.48
N HIS A 108 21.00 -10.16 2.30
CA HIS A 108 20.00 -11.16 2.67
C HIS A 108 19.90 -11.26 4.20
N PRO A 109 18.68 -11.34 4.79
CA PRO A 109 18.51 -11.36 6.25
C PRO A 109 19.31 -12.44 6.98
N SER A 110 19.62 -13.55 6.31
CA SER A 110 20.36 -14.69 6.87
C SER A 110 21.89 -14.53 6.86
N GLU A 111 22.43 -13.50 6.22
CA GLU A 111 23.88 -13.32 6.09
C GLU A 111 24.55 -12.84 7.39
N SER A 112 23.87 -11.96 8.13
CA SER A 112 24.39 -11.41 9.38
C SER A 112 23.27 -10.76 10.21
N ASP A 113 23.52 -10.57 11.51
CA ASP A 113 22.63 -9.80 12.38
C ASP A 113 22.38 -8.39 11.86
N PHE A 114 23.42 -7.76 11.26
CA PHE A 114 23.28 -6.45 10.65
C PHE A 114 22.33 -6.49 9.44
N SER A 115 22.46 -7.49 8.57
CA SER A 115 21.59 -7.69 7.40
C SER A 115 20.13 -7.86 7.82
N LEU A 116 19.89 -8.68 8.85
CA LEU A 116 18.56 -8.88 9.44
C LEU A 116 17.98 -7.57 9.98
N ILE A 117 18.76 -6.83 10.77
CA ILE A 117 18.34 -5.55 11.34
C ILE A 117 18.05 -4.53 10.25
N PHE A 118 18.89 -4.44 9.22
CA PHE A 118 18.73 -3.51 8.10
C PHE A 118 17.44 -3.77 7.32
N GLN A 119 17.18 -5.03 6.96
CA GLN A 119 15.96 -5.44 6.25
C GLN A 119 14.71 -5.19 7.11
N ALA A 120 14.72 -5.63 8.37
CA ALA A 120 13.58 -5.46 9.28
C ALA A 120 13.29 -3.97 9.58
N THR A 121 14.32 -3.14 9.68
CA THR A 121 14.17 -1.70 9.90
C THR A 121 13.59 -1.02 8.65
N SER A 122 14.12 -1.35 7.47
CA SER A 122 13.60 -0.85 6.19
C SER A 122 12.13 -1.22 6.00
N GLN A 123 11.74 -2.46 6.34
CA GLN A 123 10.36 -2.93 6.31
C GLN A 123 9.43 -2.10 7.22
N LYS A 124 9.87 -1.78 8.43
CA LYS A 124 9.09 -0.93 9.36
C LYS A 124 8.90 0.47 8.82
N ILE A 125 9.96 1.07 8.28
CA ILE A 125 9.91 2.43 7.70
C ILE A 125 8.90 2.46 6.55
N ILE A 126 9.00 1.56 5.58
CA ILE A 126 8.08 1.56 4.45
C ILE A 126 6.64 1.23 4.85
N THR A 127 6.45 0.41 5.89
CA THR A 127 5.13 0.12 6.46
C THR A 127 4.50 1.36 7.10
N ILE A 128 5.28 2.18 7.80
CA ILE A 128 4.81 3.47 8.33
C ILE A 128 4.43 4.41 7.18
N CYS A 129 5.26 4.50 6.14
CA CYS A 129 4.93 5.27 4.93
C CYS A 129 3.61 4.81 4.30
N PHE A 130 3.37 3.49 4.24
CA PHE A 130 2.13 2.93 3.72
C PHE A 130 0.89 3.37 4.50
N VAL A 131 0.96 3.29 5.83
CA VAL A 131 -0.14 3.73 6.70
C VAL A 131 -0.38 5.24 6.55
N LEU A 132 0.68 6.04 6.54
CA LEU A 132 0.59 7.50 6.37
C LEU A 132 0.01 7.90 5.01
N ALA A 133 0.47 7.28 3.92
CA ALA A 133 -0.07 7.51 2.59
C ALA A 133 -1.57 7.19 2.56
N THR A 134 -1.95 6.02 3.07
CA THR A 134 -3.36 5.60 3.12
C THR A 134 -4.22 6.58 3.92
N TRP A 135 -3.72 7.05 5.07
CA TRP A 135 -4.40 8.05 5.87
C TRP A 135 -4.54 9.40 5.16
N MET A 136 -3.51 9.86 4.43
CA MET A 136 -3.58 11.10 3.64
C MET A 136 -4.67 11.03 2.56
N LEU A 137 -4.79 9.92 1.83
CA LEU A 137 -5.86 9.76 0.84
C LEU A 137 -7.24 9.67 1.49
N SER A 138 -7.37 8.94 2.60
CA SER A 138 -8.61 8.88 3.38
C SER A 138 -9.08 10.28 3.81
N LYS A 139 -8.14 11.14 4.26
CA LYS A 139 -8.45 12.55 4.53
C LYS A 139 -8.91 13.33 3.30
N GLY A 140 -8.29 13.09 2.14
CA GLY A 140 -8.70 13.73 0.87
C GLY A 140 -10.11 13.34 0.46
N ILE A 141 -10.46 12.07 0.61
CA ILE A 141 -11.82 11.55 0.36
C ILE A 141 -12.83 12.18 1.32
N ASN A 142 -12.54 12.19 2.62
CA ASN A 142 -13.42 12.80 3.60
C ASN A 142 -13.65 14.29 3.32
N LYS A 143 -12.59 15.03 2.94
CA LYS A 143 -12.70 16.44 2.55
C LYS A 143 -13.56 16.63 1.30
N SER A 144 -13.43 15.76 0.31
CA SER A 144 -14.25 15.80 -0.91
C SER A 144 -15.73 15.57 -0.61
N ILE A 145 -16.05 14.56 0.20
CA ILE A 145 -17.44 14.25 0.60
C ILE A 145 -18.06 15.44 1.32
N ASN A 146 -17.37 16.02 2.30
CA ASN A 146 -17.90 17.14 3.09
C ASN A 146 -18.11 18.42 2.26
N ASN A 147 -17.31 18.64 1.21
CA ASN A 147 -17.47 19.77 0.30
C ASN A 147 -18.67 19.62 -0.65
N VAL A 148 -19.15 18.40 -0.90
CA VAL A 148 -20.33 18.14 -1.74
C VAL A 148 -21.63 18.24 -0.92
N THR A 149 -21.55 18.01 0.39
CA THR A 149 -22.71 18.08 1.31
C THR A 149 -22.90 19.44 1.98
N GLY A 150 -22.01 20.41 1.71
CA GLY A 150 -22.02 21.76 2.30
C GLY A 150 -22.61 22.83 1.40
#